data_AF-A0A2E8XDS3-F1
#
_entry.id   AF-A0A2E8XDS3-F1
#
_cell.length_a   1.000
_cell.length_b   1.000
_cell.length_c   1.000
_cell.angle_alpha   90.00
_cell.angle_beta   90.00
_cell.angle_gamma   90.00
#
_symmetry.space_group_name_H-M   'P 1'
#
loop_
_entity.id
_entity.type
_entity.pdbx_description
1 polymer ?
#
loop_
_entity_poly.entity_id
_entity_poly.type
_entity_poly.pdbx_seq_one_letter_code
_entity_poly.pdbx_strand_id
1 'polypeptide(L)'
;MRARGLQSKSRIPLQKGRPQIPSIIQWAGINKPVTLGLTILLTCTVSAGLSVVLTTHQNRFAFNQLQELKDHANQLETEWGQLLIEQSTFGVEGRIEQKAIEQLKMQLPELSEIVMVSRD
;
A
#
# COMPACT_ATOMS: atom_id res chain seq x y z
N MET A 1 22.61 55.86 -89.38
CA MET A 1 23.09 54.63 -88.69
C MET A 1 23.89 55.02 -87.44
N ARG A 2 23.36 54.80 -86.24
CA ARG A 2 24.09 54.43 -85.00
C ARG A 2 23.11 54.37 -83.83
N ALA A 3 22.57 53.17 -83.57
CA ALA A 3 21.81 52.89 -82.37
C ALA A 3 22.79 52.84 -81.18
N ARG A 4 22.65 53.79 -80.25
CA ARG A 4 23.52 53.89 -79.07
C ARG A 4 22.82 53.20 -77.89
N GLY A 5 23.29 51.99 -77.62
CA GLY A 5 23.34 51.32 -76.32
C GLY A 5 22.17 51.48 -75.37
N LEU A 6 21.27 50.48 -75.38
CA LEU A 6 20.38 50.17 -74.27
C LEU A 6 21.23 49.92 -73.00
N GLN A 7 21.11 50.83 -72.04
CA GLN A 7 21.67 50.67 -70.70
C GLN A 7 21.06 49.41 -70.06
N SER A 8 21.85 48.34 -70.05
CA SER A 8 21.52 47.07 -69.41
C SER A 8 21.44 47.31 -67.90
N LYS A 9 20.21 47.38 -67.41
CA LYS A 9 19.85 47.35 -65.99
C LYS A 9 20.60 46.20 -65.31
N SER A 10 21.60 46.51 -64.50
CA SER A 10 22.29 45.51 -63.69
C SER A 10 21.26 44.88 -62.76
N ARG A 11 20.86 43.64 -63.08
CA ARG A 11 20.10 42.81 -62.14
C ARG A 11 21.05 42.43 -61.02
N ILE A 12 20.94 43.13 -59.90
CA ILE A 12 21.43 42.65 -58.62
C ILE A 12 20.78 41.27 -58.41
N PRO A 13 21.56 40.18 -58.28
CA PRO A 13 20.97 38.91 -57.90
C PRO A 13 20.50 39.08 -56.45
N LEU A 14 19.18 39.07 -56.24
CA LEU A 14 18.60 38.90 -54.91
C LEU A 14 18.97 37.49 -54.44
N GLN A 15 20.15 37.34 -53.86
CA GLN A 15 20.56 36.13 -53.16
C GLN A 15 19.74 36.09 -51.86
N LYS A 16 18.50 35.63 -51.98
CA LYS A 16 17.63 35.30 -50.86
C LYS A 16 18.18 34.03 -50.21
N GLY A 17 19.19 34.19 -49.36
CA GLY A 17 19.58 33.16 -48.42
C GLY A 17 18.33 32.75 -47.65
N ARG A 18 17.93 31.47 -47.78
CA ARG A 18 16.81 30.95 -46.99
C ARG A 18 17.16 31.17 -45.52
N PRO A 19 16.29 31.77 -44.69
CA PRO A 19 16.54 31.81 -43.27
C PRO A 19 16.67 30.36 -42.82
N GLN A 20 17.87 29.98 -42.37
CA GLN A 20 18.13 28.66 -41.82
C GLN A 20 17.43 28.64 -40.46
N ILE A 21 16.18 28.18 -40.44
CA ILE A 21 15.41 28.04 -39.20
C ILE A 21 16.18 27.00 -38.37
N PRO A 22 16.75 27.37 -37.22
CA PRO A 22 17.47 26.43 -36.40
C PRO A 22 16.53 25.29 -36.01
N SER A 23 17.03 24.07 -36.04
CA SER A 23 16.28 22.90 -35.58
C SER A 23 15.84 23.11 -34.13
N ILE A 24 14.63 22.67 -33.77
CA ILE A 24 14.05 22.83 -32.42
C ILE A 24 15.01 22.32 -31.34
N ILE A 25 15.73 21.23 -31.64
CA ILE A 25 16.73 20.61 -30.76
C ILE A 25 17.97 21.50 -30.59
N GLN A 26 18.36 22.25 -31.62
CA GLN A 26 19.47 23.20 -31.58
C GLN A 26 19.09 24.48 -30.82
N TRP A 27 17.87 24.98 -31.00
CA TRP A 27 17.32 26.10 -30.23
C TRP A 27 17.21 25.76 -28.74
N ALA A 28 16.82 24.51 -28.42
CA ALA A 28 16.78 24.00 -27.05
C ALA A 28 18.18 23.70 -26.46
N GLY A 29 19.25 23.75 -27.26
CA GLY A 29 20.63 23.53 -26.77
C GLY A 29 20.92 22.10 -26.31
N ILE A 30 20.12 21.11 -26.73
CA ILE A 30 20.22 19.70 -26.31
C ILE A 30 21.53 19.06 -26.79
N ASN A 31 22.16 19.58 -27.85
CA ASN A 31 23.39 18.99 -28.40
C ASN A 31 24.64 19.16 -27.51
N LYS A 32 24.56 19.90 -26.40
CA LYS A 32 25.67 20.05 -25.46
C LYS A 32 25.64 18.92 -24.42
N PRO A 33 26.78 18.28 -24.11
CA PRO A 33 26.83 17.13 -23.18
C PRO A 33 26.34 17.49 -21.77
N VAL A 34 26.56 18.74 -21.35
CA VAL A 34 26.07 19.26 -20.06
C VAL A 34 24.55 19.33 -20.03
N THR A 35 23.90 19.84 -21.08
CA THR A 35 22.44 19.91 -21.20
C THR A 35 21.83 18.50 -21.18
N LEU A 36 22.43 17.55 -21.92
CA LEU A 36 22.01 16.14 -21.87
C LEU A 36 22.11 15.56 -20.47
N GLY A 37 23.23 15.77 -19.78
CA GLY A 37 23.42 15.32 -18.40
C GLY A 37 22.34 15.86 -17.46
N LEU A 38 22.03 17.16 -17.56
CA LEU A 38 20.96 17.78 -16.76
C LEU A 38 19.57 17.22 -17.08
N THR A 39 19.25 17.00 -18.35
CA THR A 39 17.95 16.42 -18.74
C THR A 39 17.78 14.99 -18.24
N ILE A 40 18.84 14.18 -18.28
CA ILE A 40 18.84 12.81 -17.75
C ILE A 40 18.67 12.85 -16.23
N LEU A 41 19.42 13.69 -15.54
CA LEU A 41 19.32 13.84 -14.08
C LEU A 41 17.92 14.28 -13.64
N LEU A 42 17.33 15.25 -14.35
CA LEU A 42 15.97 15.71 -14.09
C LEU A 42 14.96 14.57 -14.28
N THR A 43 15.05 13.84 -15.39
CA THR A 43 14.17 12.72 -15.68
C THR A 43 14.31 11.60 -14.63
N CYS A 44 15.54 11.33 -14.19
CA CYS A 44 15.85 10.33 -13.16
C CYS A 44 15.29 10.74 -11.79
N THR A 45 15.41 12.02 -11.42
CA THR A 45 14.85 12.53 -10.16
C THR A 45 13.32 12.45 -10.15
N VAL A 46 12.68 12.82 -11.27
CA VAL A 46 11.22 12.74 -11.41
C VAL A 46 10.75 11.28 -11.36
N SER A 47 11.43 10.37 -12.07
CA SER A 47 11.07 8.95 -12.06
C SER A 47 11.28 8.32 -10.68
N ALA A 48 12.34 8.70 -9.96
CA ALA A 48 12.55 8.27 -8.58
C ALA A 48 11.40 8.71 -7.67
N GLY A 49 10.98 9.98 -7.75
CA GLY A 49 9.84 10.49 -6.98
C GLY A 49 8.54 9.73 -7.27
N LEU A 50 8.20 9.51 -8.54
CA LEU A 50 7.03 8.73 -8.94
C LEU A 50 7.10 7.28 -8.49
N SER A 51 8.29 6.66 -8.58
CA SER A 51 8.53 5.28 -8.16
C SER A 51 8.28 5.09 -6.65
N VAL A 52 8.73 6.05 -5.83
CA VAL A 52 8.48 6.04 -4.39
C VAL A 52 6.99 6.08 -4.11
N VAL A 53 6.24 6.99 -4.74
CA VAL A 53 4.78 7.12 -4.55
C VAL A 53 4.06 5.83 -4.93
N LEU A 54 4.41 5.24 -6.07
CA LEU A 54 3.82 3.98 -6.53
C LEU A 54 4.10 2.85 -5.53
N THR A 55 5.35 2.75 -5.06
CA THR A 55 5.77 1.75 -4.07
C THR A 55 5.02 1.94 -2.75
N THR A 56 4.84 3.17 -2.28
CA THR A 56 4.07 3.45 -1.06
C THR A 56 2.59 3.07 -1.22
N HIS A 57 2.00 3.36 -2.38
CA HIS A 57 0.61 2.98 -2.65
C HIS A 57 0.41 1.46 -2.63
N GLN A 58 1.29 0.71 -3.31
CA GLN A 58 1.26 -0.75 -3.31
C GLN A 58 1.48 -1.33 -1.91
N ASN A 59 2.45 -0.79 -1.16
CA ASN A 59 2.69 -1.19 0.22
C ASN A 59 1.45 -1.00 1.10
N ARG A 60 0.74 0.14 0.96
CA ARG A 60 -0.46 0.39 1.76
C ARG A 60 -1.57 -0.63 1.48
N PHE A 61 -1.75 -1.03 0.22
CA PHE A 61 -2.73 -2.04 -0.14
C PHE A 61 -2.36 -3.44 0.39
N ALA A 62 -1.11 -3.85 0.21
CA ALA A 62 -0.61 -5.13 0.73
C ALA A 62 -0.68 -5.18 2.27
N PHE A 63 -0.32 -4.08 2.93
CA PHE A 63 -0.38 -3.95 4.38
C PHE A 63 -1.82 -4.03 4.90
N ASN A 64 -2.78 -3.41 4.22
CA ASN A 64 -4.19 -3.50 4.61
C ASN A 64 -4.70 -4.95 4.58
N GLN A 65 -4.37 -5.72 3.53
CA GLN A 65 -4.76 -7.13 3.48
C GLN A 65 -4.12 -7.95 4.60
N LEU A 66 -2.84 -7.71 4.88
CA LEU A 66 -2.17 -8.36 6.01
C LEU A 66 -2.83 -8.01 7.34
N GLN A 67 -3.24 -6.75 7.51
CA GLN A 67 -3.88 -6.28 8.72
C GLN A 67 -5.25 -6.95 8.91
N GLU A 68 -6.05 -7.05 7.84
CA GLU A 68 -7.35 -7.74 7.87
C GLU A 68 -7.20 -9.21 8.30
N LEU A 69 -6.27 -9.95 7.70
CA LEU A 69 -6.02 -11.34 8.08
C LEU A 69 -5.55 -11.48 9.53
N LYS A 70 -4.73 -10.55 10.01
CA LYS A 70 -4.29 -10.53 11.41
C LYS A 70 -5.44 -10.24 12.36
N ASP A 71 -6.31 -9.30 12.02
CA ASP A 71 -7.46 -8.96 12.84
C ASP A 71 -8.41 -10.16 12.96
N HIS A 72 -8.64 -10.89 11.88
CA HIS A 72 -9.36 -12.16 11.92
C HIS A 72 -8.67 -13.21 12.82
N ALA A 73 -7.36 -13.40 12.67
CA ALA A 73 -6.63 -14.36 13.49
C ALA A 73 -6.72 -14.02 14.99
N ASN A 74 -6.57 -12.74 15.34
CA ASN A 74 -6.70 -12.26 16.73
C ASN A 74 -8.11 -12.50 17.29
N GLN A 75 -9.15 -12.32 16.47
CA GLN A 75 -10.53 -12.59 16.88
C GLN A 75 -10.71 -14.08 17.20
N LEU A 76 -10.23 -14.97 16.33
CA LEU A 76 -10.28 -16.42 16.57
C LEU A 76 -9.49 -16.83 17.83
N GLU A 77 -8.33 -16.22 18.07
CA GLU A 77 -7.53 -16.48 19.27
C GLU A 77 -8.29 -16.06 20.54
N THR A 78 -9.00 -14.94 20.49
CA THR A 78 -9.84 -14.47 21.60
C THR A 78 -10.99 -15.43 21.87
N GLU A 79 -11.72 -15.84 20.83
CA GLU A 79 -12.83 -16.80 20.94
C GLU A 79 -12.34 -18.15 21.47
N TRP A 80 -11.19 -18.63 20.98
CA TRP A 80 -10.58 -19.86 21.48
C TRP A 80 -10.17 -19.75 22.95
N GLY A 81 -9.58 -18.62 23.35
CA GLY A 81 -9.25 -18.35 24.76
C GLY A 81 -10.48 -18.38 25.67
N GLN A 82 -11.59 -17.79 25.21
CA GLN A 82 -12.85 -17.84 25.94
C GLN A 82 -13.36 -19.29 26.08
N LEU A 83 -13.39 -20.05 24.98
CA LEU A 83 -13.80 -21.45 24.99
C LEU A 83 -12.93 -22.31 25.90
N LEU A 84 -11.62 -22.04 25.94
CA LEU A 84 -10.70 -22.76 26.82
C LEU A 84 -11.01 -22.51 28.30
N ILE A 85 -11.38 -21.28 28.65
CA ILE A 85 -11.82 -20.94 30.01
C ILE A 85 -13.12 -21.68 30.32
N GLU A 86 -14.11 -21.64 29.43
CA GLU A 86 -15.37 -22.38 29.58
C GLU A 86 -15.12 -23.88 29.79
N GLN A 87 -14.25 -24.49 28.98
CA GLN A 87 -13.86 -25.89 29.11
C GLN A 87 -13.14 -26.17 30.44
N SER A 88 -12.27 -25.27 30.89
CA SER A 88 -11.56 -25.43 32.16
C SER A 88 -12.52 -25.39 33.36
N THR A 89 -13.59 -24.61 33.31
CA THR A 89 -14.62 -24.56 34.36
C THR A 89 -15.44 -25.85 34.40
N PHE A 90 -15.98 -26.30 33.25
CA PHE A 90 -16.77 -27.53 33.19
C PHE A 90 -15.95 -28.80 33.48
N GLY A 91 -14.69 -28.84 33.04
CA GLY A 91 -13.81 -29.99 33.26
C GLY A 91 -13.39 -30.17 34.74
N VAL A 92 -13.39 -29.10 35.53
CA VAL A 92 -13.08 -29.16 36.95
C VAL A 92 -14.30 -29.60 37.77
N GLU A 93 -15.51 -29.10 37.45
CA GLU A 93 -16.74 -29.51 38.14
C GLU A 93 -17.02 -31.00 38.02
N GLY A 94 -17.00 -31.56 36.80
CA GLY A 94 -17.26 -32.99 36.59
C GLY A 94 -16.28 -33.90 37.34
N ARG A 95 -15.02 -33.46 37.48
CA ARG A 95 -14.00 -34.22 38.22
C ARG A 95 -14.15 -34.10 39.74
N ILE A 96 -14.69 -32.99 40.24
CA ILE A 96 -15.03 -32.81 41.66
C ILE A 96 -16.25 -33.66 42.02
N GLU A 97 -17.29 -33.64 41.20
CA GLU A 97 -18.49 -34.46 41.38
C GLU A 97 -18.14 -35.95 41.43
N GLN A 98 -17.36 -36.42 40.46
CA GLN A 98 -16.95 -37.82 40.41
C GLN A 98 -16.13 -38.22 41.65
N LYS A 99 -15.21 -37.36 42.12
CA LYS A 99 -14.49 -37.59 43.39
C LYS A 99 -15.42 -37.57 44.61
N ALA A 100 -16.42 -36.70 44.65
CA ALA A 100 -17.37 -36.63 45.77
C ALA A 100 -18.25 -37.88 45.83
N ILE A 101 -18.68 -38.40 44.67
CA ILE A 101 -19.47 -39.64 44.61
C ILE A 101 -18.60 -40.86 44.92
N GLU A 102 -17.44 -41.01 44.26
CA GLU A 102 -16.63 -42.22 44.37
C GLU A 102 -15.85 -42.31 45.69
N GLN A 103 -15.26 -41.19 46.15
CA GLN A 103 -14.38 -41.19 47.33
C GLN A 103 -15.11 -40.81 48.62
N LEU A 104 -16.07 -39.88 48.53
CA LEU A 104 -16.82 -39.40 49.69
C LEU A 104 -18.21 -40.04 49.82
N LYS A 105 -18.62 -40.90 48.86
CA LYS A 105 -19.96 -41.53 48.81
C LYS A 105 -21.11 -40.53 48.94
N MET A 106 -20.90 -39.30 48.48
CA MET A 106 -21.95 -38.28 48.50
C MET A 106 -23.05 -38.66 47.53
N GLN A 107 -24.30 -38.54 47.98
CA GLN A 107 -25.51 -38.77 47.19
C GLN A 107 -26.32 -37.48 47.21
N LEU A 108 -27.03 -37.19 46.12
CA LEU A 108 -27.96 -36.06 46.08
C LEU A 108 -29.09 -36.32 47.08
N PRO A 109 -29.32 -35.42 48.06
CA PRO A 109 -30.38 -35.60 49.05
C PRO A 109 -31.76 -35.46 48.41
N GLU A 110 -32.70 -36.29 48.84
CA GLU A 110 -34.11 -36.21 48.45
C GLU A 110 -34.76 -34.94 49.02
N LEU A 111 -35.79 -34.41 48.36
CA LEU A 111 -36.49 -33.17 48.77
C LEU A 111 -37.00 -33.22 50.23
N SER A 112 -37.27 -34.41 50.77
CA SER A 112 -37.70 -34.63 52.15
C SER A 112 -36.60 -34.45 53.20
N GLU A 113 -35.33 -34.44 52.80
CA GLU A 113 -34.17 -34.34 53.70
C GLU A 113 -33.60 -32.92 53.81
N ILE A 114 -34.15 -31.96 53.04
CA ILE A 114 -33.69 -30.58 53.02
C ILE A 114 -34.37 -29.77 54.13
N VAL A 115 -33.62 -29.42 55.18
CA VAL A 115 -34.10 -28.57 56.28
C VAL A 115 -33.60 -27.14 56.09
N MET A 116 -34.53 -26.19 55.92
CA MET A 116 -34.20 -24.76 55.80
C MET A 116 -34.13 -24.12 57.18
N VAL A 117 -32.97 -23.57 57.52
CA VAL A 117 -32.77 -22.86 58.79
C VAL A 117 -32.94 -21.36 58.55
N SER A 118 -33.98 -20.76 59.12
CA SER A 118 -34.14 -19.30 59.14
C SER A 118 -33.16 -18.69 60.13
N ARG A 119 -32.52 -17.59 59.74
CA ARG A 119 -31.67 -16.81 60.63
C ARG A 119 -32.57 -15.87 61.44
N ASP A 120 -32.60 -16.07 62.74
CA ASP A 120 -33.19 -15.13 63.71
C ASP A 120 -32.39 -13.80 63.74
#